data_AF-E5RK91-F1
#
_entry.id   AF-E5RK91-F1
#
_cell.length_a   1.000
_cell.length_b   1.000
_cell.length_c   1.000
_cell.angle_alpha   90.00
_cell.angle_beta   90.00
_cell.angle_gamma   90.00
#
_symmetry.space_group_name_H-M   'P 1'
#
loop_
_entity.id
_entity.type
_entity.pdbx_description
1 polymer ?
#
loop_
_entity_poly.entity_id
_entity_poly.type
_entity_poly.pdbx_seq_one_letter_code
_entity_poly.pdbx_strand_id
1 'polypeptide(L)'
;MLVHFERWSHRYDEWIYWDSNRLRPLERPALRKEGLKDEEDFFDFKAGEEVLARWTDCRYYPAKIEAINKEGTFTVQFYDGVIRCL
;
A
#
# COMPACT_ATOMS: atom_id res chain seq x y z
N MET A 1 -9.22 -12.71 -21.18
CA MET A 1 -8.21 -12.55 -20.12
C MET A 1 -8.95 -12.33 -18.81
N LEU A 2 -8.55 -12.99 -17.73
CA LEU A 2 -9.09 -12.70 -16.39
C LEU A 2 -8.42 -11.44 -15.86
N VAL A 3 -9.21 -10.43 -15.52
CA VAL A 3 -8.74 -9.13 -15.03
C VAL A 3 -9.10 -9.01 -13.56
N HIS A 4 -8.08 -8.86 -12.72
CA HIS A 4 -8.21 -8.51 -11.32
C HIS A 4 -8.07 -7.00 -11.16
N PHE A 5 -8.98 -6.41 -10.39
CA PHE A 5 -8.91 -4.99 -10.07
C PHE A 5 -8.09 -4.78 -8.81
N GLU A 6 -6.98 -4.06 -8.93
CA GLU A 6 -6.10 -3.76 -7.79
C GLU A 6 -6.91 -3.15 -6.64
N ARG A 7 -6.80 -3.73 -5.44
CA ARG A 7 -7.49 -3.30 -4.19
C ARG A 7 -8.99 -3.62 -4.14
N TRP A 8 -9.53 -4.40 -5.07
CA TRP A 8 -10.89 -4.92 -5.01
C TRP A 8 -10.90 -6.39 -4.58
N SER A 9 -12.01 -6.84 -3.99
CA SER A 9 -12.21 -8.26 -3.72
C SER A 9 -12.22 -9.05 -5.04
N HIS A 10 -11.66 -10.27 -5.04
CA HIS A 10 -11.70 -11.17 -6.20
C HIS A 10 -13.11 -11.45 -6.73
N ARG A 11 -14.17 -11.18 -5.94
CA ARG A 11 -15.56 -11.27 -6.40
C ARG A 11 -15.91 -10.32 -7.54
N TYR A 12 -15.07 -9.31 -7.77
CA TYR A 12 -15.21 -8.35 -8.86
C TYR A 12 -14.30 -8.67 -10.06
N ASP A 13 -13.54 -9.77 -10.00
CA ASP A 13 -12.69 -10.19 -11.10
C ASP A 13 -13.57 -10.64 -12.26
N GLU A 14 -13.19 -10.24 -13.47
CA GLU A 14 -14.01 -10.50 -14.65
C GLU A 14 -13.16 -10.94 -15.83
N TRP A 15 -13.78 -11.73 -16.71
CA TRP A 15 -13.19 -12.09 -17.98
C TRP A 15 -13.42 -10.96 -18.99
N ILE A 16 -12.35 -10.29 -19.41
CA ILE A 16 -12.37 -9.25 -20.44
C ILE A 16 -11.75 -9.82 -21.73
N TYR A 17 -12.42 -9.64 -22.87
CA TYR A 17 -11.87 -9.99 -24.18
C TYR A 17 -10.75 -9.03 -24.58
N TRP A 18 -9.78 -9.53 -25.35
CA TRP A 18 -8.57 -8.78 -25.72
C TRP A 18 -8.85 -7.53 -26.57
N ASP A 19 -9.91 -7.57 -27.36
CA ASP A 19 -10.42 -6.51 -28.22
C ASP A 19 -11.43 -5.58 -27.52
N SER A 20 -11.64 -5.77 -26.21
CA SER A 20 -12.56 -4.92 -25.45
C SER A 20 -12.03 -3.50 -25.29
N ASN A 21 -12.86 -2.51 -25.64
CA ASN A 21 -12.60 -1.08 -25.44
C ASN A 21 -12.40 -0.65 -23.97
N ARG A 22 -12.61 -1.56 -23.02
CA ARG A 22 -12.43 -1.33 -21.57
C ARG A 22 -10.98 -1.45 -21.13
N LEU A 23 -10.16 -2.13 -21.94
CA LEU A 23 -8.73 -2.20 -21.71
C LEU A 23 -8.10 -0.93 -22.28
N ARG A 24 -7.37 -0.20 -21.44
CA ARG A 24 -6.51 0.89 -21.88
C ARG A 24 -5.08 0.56 -21.51
N PRO A 25 -4.09 0.88 -22.35
CA PRO A 25 -2.71 0.89 -21.92
C PRO A 25 -2.61 1.68 -20.61
N LEU A 26 -1.86 1.15 -19.65
CA LEU A 26 -1.56 1.90 -18.45
C LEU A 26 -0.69 3.10 -18.87
N GLU A 27 -1.34 4.22 -19.21
CA GLU A 27 -0.68 5.51 -19.34
C GLU A 27 -0.18 5.85 -17.95
N ARG A 28 1.05 5.41 -17.63
CA ARG A 28 1.78 5.99 -16.50
C ARG A 28 1.87 7.46 -16.84
N PRO A 29 1.21 8.37 -16.10
CA PRO A 29 1.45 9.78 -16.32
C PRO A 29 2.95 9.94 -16.18
N ALA A 30 3.60 10.55 -17.17
CA ALA A 30 4.94 11.10 -17.00
C ALA A 30 4.83 12.32 -16.06
N LEU A 31 4.29 12.11 -14.85
CA LEU A 31 4.58 12.92 -13.69
C LEU A 31 6.09 12.88 -13.56
N ARG A 32 6.70 14.05 -13.80
CA ARG A 32 8.12 14.37 -13.67
C ARG A 32 8.97 13.20 -13.14
N LYS A 33 9.86 12.75 -14.00
CA LYS A 33 11.00 11.84 -13.76
C LYS A 33 12.02 12.35 -12.72
N GLU A 34 11.58 13.13 -11.74
CA GLU A 34 12.35 13.57 -10.57
C GLU A 34 11.55 13.15 -9.33
N GLY A 35 11.66 11.88 -8.91
CA GLY A 35 11.05 11.46 -7.64
C GLY A 35 10.77 9.97 -7.49
N LEU A 36 10.63 9.19 -8.58
CA LEU A 36 10.72 7.72 -8.50
C LEU A 36 12.21 7.33 -8.37
N LYS A 37 12.78 7.76 -7.25
CA LYS A 37 13.83 7.01 -6.61
C LYS A 37 13.09 5.75 -6.14
N ASP A 38 13.27 4.63 -6.86
CA ASP A 38 13.14 3.27 -6.33
C ASP A 38 14.19 3.09 -5.21
N GLU A 39 14.17 4.00 -4.25
CA GLU A 39 14.74 3.73 -2.95
C GLU A 39 13.57 3.04 -2.28
N GLU A 40 13.81 1.86 -1.75
CA GLU A 40 13.24 1.55 -0.47
C GLU A 40 13.35 2.84 0.35
N ASP A 41 12.23 3.56 0.47
CA ASP A 41 12.09 4.75 1.28
C ASP A 41 12.22 4.20 2.69
N PHE A 42 13.48 3.93 3.09
CA PHE A 42 13.95 3.85 4.45
C PHE A 42 13.75 5.26 4.98
N PHE A 43 12.47 5.63 5.14
CA PHE A 43 12.07 6.60 6.12
C PHE A 43 12.77 6.14 7.38
N ASP A 44 13.69 6.98 7.88
CA ASP A 44 14.35 6.82 9.18
C ASP A 44 13.29 7.00 10.28
N PHE A 45 12.36 6.06 10.30
CA PHE A 45 11.29 5.99 11.26
C PHE A 45 11.90 5.79 12.64
N LYS A 46 11.28 6.39 13.64
CA LYS A 46 11.69 6.21 15.04
C LYS A 46 10.54 5.65 15.85
N ALA A 47 10.89 4.87 16.87
CA ALA A 47 9.91 4.48 17.88
C ALA A 47 9.27 5.74 18.48
N GLY A 48 7.94 5.76 18.56
CA GLY A 48 7.10 6.87 19.00
C GLY A 48 6.58 7.77 17.87
N GLU A 49 7.06 7.62 16.64
CA GLU A 49 6.64 8.45 15.51
C GLU A 49 5.21 8.13 15.06
N GLU A 50 4.46 9.17 14.73
CA GLU A 50 3.07 9.05 14.27
C GLU A 50 3.02 8.78 12.78
N VAL A 51 2.33 7.70 12.41
CA VAL A 51 2.23 7.21 11.04
C VAL A 51 0.80 6.85 10.69
N LEU A 52 0.52 6.76 9.40
CA LEU A 52 -0.71 6.18 8.89
C LEU A 52 -0.45 4.71 8.55
N ALA A 53 -0.96 3.81 9.38
CA ALA A 53 -0.79 2.38 9.22
C ALA A 53 -1.99 1.76 8.50
N ARG A 54 -1.71 0.85 7.56
CA ARG A 54 -2.76 0.17 6.78
C ARG A 54 -3.38 -0.97 7.58
N TRP A 55 -4.71 -1.02 7.60
CA TRP A 55 -5.49 -2.06 8.27
C TRP A 55 -5.97 -3.14 7.29
N THR A 56 -6.58 -4.21 7.81
CA THR A 56 -7.07 -5.36 7.03
C THR A 56 -8.20 -5.00 6.07
N ASP A 57 -8.86 -3.86 6.25
CA ASP A 57 -9.89 -3.34 5.36
C ASP A 57 -9.32 -2.43 4.25
N CYS A 58 -7.99 -2.42 4.09
CA CYS A 58 -7.24 -1.58 3.15
C CYS A 58 -7.37 -0.07 3.38
N ARG A 59 -7.88 0.37 4.54
CA ARG A 59 -7.86 1.77 4.95
C ARG A 59 -6.64 2.07 5.81
N TYR A 60 -6.29 3.35 5.87
CA TYR A 60 -5.20 3.85 6.69
C TYR A 60 -5.76 4.51 7.94
N TYR A 61 -5.18 4.16 9.08
CA TYR A 61 -5.54 4.71 10.38
C TYR A 61 -4.31 5.25 11.10
N PRO A 62 -4.48 6.29 11.93
CA PRO A 62 -3.38 6.83 12.71
C PRO A 62 -2.87 5.80 13.72
N ALA A 63 -1.55 5.65 13.76
CA ALA A 63 -0.84 4.75 14.62
C ALA A 63 0.51 5.35 15.03
N LYS A 64 1.17 4.74 16.02
CA LYS A 64 2.52 5.08 16.46
C LYS A 64 3.45 3.89 16.27
N ILE A 65 4.67 4.15 15.83
CA ILE A 65 5.68 3.08 15.73
C ILE A 65 6.09 2.68 17.15
N GLU A 66 5.85 1.43 17.51
CA GLU A 66 6.26 0.86 18.78
C GLU A 66 7.67 0.29 18.69
N ALA A 67 7.97 -0.44 17.60
CA ALA A 67 9.27 -1.05 17.38
C ALA A 67 9.59 -1.15 15.89
N ILE A 68 10.88 -1.09 15.58
CA ILE A 68 11.41 -1.25 14.22
C ILE A 68 12.19 -2.57 14.21
N ASN A 69 11.76 -3.51 13.39
CA ASN A 69 12.41 -4.81 13.29
C ASN A 69 13.54 -4.75 12.25
N LYS A 70 14.59 -5.54 12.45
CA LYS A 70 15.77 -5.57 11.57
C LYS A 70 15.46 -6.07 10.15
N GLU A 71 14.30 -6.72 9.97
CA GLU A 71 13.85 -7.28 8.70
C GLU A 71 13.05 -6.26 7.86
N GLY A 72 12.97 -5.00 8.29
CA GLY A 72 12.23 -3.94 7.60
C GLY A 72 10.74 -3.93 7.89
N THR A 73 10.28 -4.71 8.88
CA THR A 73 8.91 -4.67 9.40
C THR A 73 8.79 -3.72 10.59
N PHE A 74 7.61 -3.16 10.79
CA PHE A 74 7.34 -2.19 11.85
C PHE A 74 6.21 -2.70 12.74
N THR A 75 6.45 -2.70 14.05
CA THR A 75 5.38 -2.86 15.02
C THR A 75 4.76 -1.49 15.27
N VAL A 76 3.46 -1.36 15.05
CA VAL A 76 2.70 -0.12 15.25
C VAL A 76 1.56 -0.33 16.24
N GLN A 77 1.29 0.68 17.05
CA GLN A 77 0.14 0.77 17.94
C GLN A 77 -0.88 1.76 17.39
N PHE A 78 -2.08 1.28 17.09
CA PHE A 78 -3.21 2.11 16.68
C PHE A 78 -3.82 2.83 17.88
N TYR A 79 -4.52 3.95 17.65
CA TYR A 79 -5.13 4.75 18.72
C TYR A 79 -6.28 4.05 19.47
N ASP A 80 -6.83 2.97 18.91
CA ASP A 80 -7.77 2.09 19.59
C ASP A 80 -7.09 1.09 20.55
N GLY A 81 -5.76 1.15 20.66
CA GLY A 81 -4.93 0.31 21.53
C GLY A 81 -4.47 -0.99 20.88
N VAL A 82 -4.85 -1.27 19.63
CA VAL A 82 -4.44 -2.51 18.95
C VAL A 82 -3.00 -2.41 18.44
N ILE A 83 -2.20 -3.45 18.66
CA ILE A 83 -0.81 -3.54 18.22
C ILE A 83 -0.69 -4.52 17.05
N ARG A 84 0.01 -4.14 15.98
CA ARG A 84 0.25 -4.97 14.79
C ARG A 84 1.68 -4.86 14.31
N CYS A 85 2.22 -5.97 13.81
CA CYS A 85 3.44 -6.00 13.01
C CYS A 85 3.04 -5.88 11.52
N LEU A 86 3.63 -4.93 10.82
CA LEU A 86 3.38 -4.58 9.41
C LEU A 86 4.65 -4.70 8.58
#